data_AF-A0A3B9L4I3-F1
#
_entry.id   AF-A0A3B9L4I3-F1
#
_cell.length_a   1.000
_cell.length_b   1.000
_cell.length_c   1.000
_cell.angle_alpha   90.00
_cell.angle_beta   90.00
_cell.angle_gamma   90.00
#
_symmetry.space_group_name_H-M   'P 1'
#
loop_
_entity.id
_entity.type
_entity.pdbx_description
1 polymer ?
#
loop_
_entity_poly.entity_id
_entity_poly.type
_entity_poly.pdbx_seq_one_letter_code
_entity_poly.pdbx_strand_id
1 'polypeptide(L)' 'NMHMIPASEQLEDQLKSVKVGQHVKISGYLVQANAPNGFHWKSSLSREDTGAGACELVFVKTLSLSNS' A
#
# COMPACT_ATOMS: atom_id res chain seq x y z
N ASN A 1 -7.77 -5.93 -2.32
CA ASN A 1 -6.39 -6.46 -2.42
C ASN A 1 -5.47 -5.26 -2.43
N MET A 2 -4.61 -5.09 -1.42
CA MET A 2 -3.76 -3.91 -1.29
C MET A 2 -2.30 -4.32 -1.41
N HIS A 3 -1.53 -3.54 -2.17
CA HIS A 3 -0.07 -3.64 -2.29
C HIS A 3 0.55 -2.35 -1.76
N MET A 4 1.73 -2.44 -1.15
CA MET A 4 2.34 -1.32 -0.44
C MET A 4 3.77 -1.12 -0.90
N ILE A 5 4.12 0.14 -1.17
CA ILE A 5 5.48 0.58 -1.43
C ILE A 5 5.90 1.45 -0.24
N PRO A 6 6.84 0.99 0.61
CA PRO A 6 7.31 1.78 1.74
C PRO A 6 8.15 2.97 1.27
N ALA A 7 7.95 4.15 1.86
CA ALA A 7 8.77 5.32 1.57
C ALA A 7 10.18 5.27 2.19
N SER A 8 10.46 4.31 3.08
CA SER A 8 11.77 4.09 3.70
C SER A 8 11.95 2.65 4.18
N GLU A 9 13.19 2.23 4.41
CA GLU A 9 13.53 0.90 4.96
C GLU A 9 12.87 0.66 6.33
N GLN A 10 12.79 1.69 7.18
CA GLN A 10 12.14 1.57 8.50
C GLN A 10 10.65 1.24 8.36
N LEU A 11 9.96 1.84 7.39
CA LEU A 11 8.55 1.53 7.11
C LEU A 11 8.41 0.12 6.54
N GLU A 12 9.36 -0.34 5.73
CA GLU A 12 9.38 -1.71 5.22
C GLU A 12 9.45 -2.73 6.36
N ASP A 13 10.40 -2.54 7.28
CA ASP A 13 10.56 -3.41 8.44
C ASP A 13 9.32 -3.40 9.35
N GLN A 14 8.75 -2.23 9.58
CA GLN A 14 7.52 -2.11 10.36
C GLN A 14 6.35 -2.83 9.67
N LEU A 15 6.16 -2.66 8.36
CA LEU A 15 5.12 -3.36 7.60
C LEU A 15 5.30 -4.88 7.66
N LYS A 16 6.54 -5.38 7.53
CA LYS A 16 6.85 -6.81 7.67
C LYS A 16 6.59 -7.36 9.07
N SER A 17 6.66 -6.51 10.09
CA SER A 17 6.42 -6.90 11.48
C SER A 17 4.94 -6.97 11.88
N VAL A 18 4.03 -6.47 11.03
CA VAL A 18 2.58 -6.48 11.29
C VAL A 18 2.06 -7.90 11.43
N LYS A 19 1.27 -8.13 12.48
CA LYS A 19 0.66 -9.42 12.78
C LYS A 19 -0.85 -9.39 12.59
N VAL A 20 -1.41 -10.55 12.28
CA VAL A 20 -2.85 -10.75 12.27
C VAL A 20 -3.44 -10.34 13.62
N GLY A 21 -4.52 -9.55 13.59
CA GLY A 21 -5.20 -9.04 14.77
C GLY A 21 -4.75 -7.65 15.23
N GLN A 22 -3.68 -7.08 14.67
CA GLN A 22 -3.29 -5.69 14.96
C GLN A 22 -4.16 -4.70 14.20
N HIS A 23 -4.54 -3.61 14.86
CA HIS A 23 -5.15 -2.48 14.19
C HIS A 23 -4.05 -1.61 13.58
N VAL A 24 -4.12 -1.44 12.27
CA VAL A 24 -3.10 -0.74 11.49
C VAL A 24 -3.73 0.50 10.84
N LYS A 25 -3.11 1.65 11.07
CA LYS A 25 -3.43 2.89 10.33
C LYS A 25 -2.26 3.25 9.43
N ILE A 26 -2.55 3.38 8.14
CA ILE A 26 -1.59 3.73 7.09
C ILE A 26 -2.04 5.03 6.44
N SER A 27 -1.09 5.94 6.21
CA SER A 27 -1.30 7.12 5.38
C SER A 27 -0.28 7.17 4.26
N GLY A 28 -0.74 7.60 3.09
CA GLY A 28 0.03 7.55 1.85
C GLY A 28 -0.78 8.00 0.65
N TYR A 29 -0.29 7.68 -0.54
CA TYR A 29 -0.94 7.99 -1.81
C TYR A 29 -1.28 6.71 -2.56
N LEU A 30 -2.41 6.70 -3.27
CA LEU A 30 -2.63 5.72 -4.33
C LEU A 30 -1.78 6.12 -5.53
N VAL A 31 -0.99 5.19 -6.06
CA VAL A 31 -0.01 5.46 -7.11
C VAL A 31 -0.06 4.40 -8.20
N GLN A 32 0.26 4.78 -9.43
CA GLN A 32 0.52 3.83 -10.53
C GLN A 32 2.03 3.76 -10.77
N ALA A 33 2.55 2.58 -11.07
CA ALA A 33 3.97 2.38 -11.36
C ALA A 33 4.18 2.13 -12.86
N ASN A 34 5.08 2.89 -13.47
CA ASN A 34 5.46 2.76 -14.88
C ASN A 34 6.99 2.60 -14.96
N ALA A 35 7.48 1.67 -15.76
CA ALA A 35 8.90 1.49 -16.01
C ALA A 35 9.25 1.66 -17.50
N PRO A 36 10.47 2.11 -17.84
CA PRO A 36 10.86 2.38 -19.23
C PRO A 36 10.81 1.17 -20.18
N ASN A 37 10.84 -0.04 -19.63
CA ASN A 37 10.76 -1.30 -20.39
C ASN A 37 9.31 -1.72 -20.73
N GLY A 38 8.32 -0.86 -20.50
CA GLY A 38 6.91 -1.14 -20.77
C GLY A 38 6.19 -1.90 -19.66
N PHE A 39 6.81 -2.08 -18.49
CA PHE A 39 6.07 -2.56 -17.32
C PHE A 39 5.16 -1.45 -16.78
N HIS A 40 3.88 -1.78 -16.64
CA HIS A 40 2.85 -0.90 -16.08
C HIS A 40 2.04 -1.65 -15.03
N TRP A 41 2.08 -1.17 -13.79
CA TRP A 41 1.14 -1.60 -12.77
C TRP A 41 -0.02 -0.60 -12.71
N LYS A 42 -1.11 -0.97 -13.37
CA LYS A 42 -2.38 -0.23 -13.26
C LYS A 42 -3.05 -0.59 -11.94
N SER A 43 -2.98 0.32 -10.97
CA SER A 43 -3.74 0.24 -9.73
C SER A 43 -5.01 1.08 -9.80
N SER A 44 -5.95 0.80 -8.91
CA SER A 44 -6.99 1.76 -8.57
C SER A 44 -6.38 3.03 -7.96
N LEU A 45 -6.95 4.18 -8.33
CA LEU A 45 -6.70 5.48 -7.71
C LEU A 45 -7.92 5.98 -6.91
N SER A 46 -8.97 5.17 -6.79
CA SER A 46 -10.15 5.44 -5.96
C SER A 46 -10.38 4.32 -4.94
N ARG A 47 -10.73 4.69 -3.70
CA ARG A 47 -11.09 3.74 -2.63
C ARG A 47 -12.46 3.10 -2.82
N GLU A 48 -13.25 3.58 -3.78
CA GLU A 48 -14.62 3.13 -4.04
C GLU A 48 -14.72 2.15 -5.22
N ASP A 49 -13.59 1.88 -5.92
CA ASP A 49 -13.58 1.00 -7.08
C ASP A 49 -13.85 -0.47 -6.69
N THR A 50 -14.98 -1.01 -7.15
CA THR A 50 -15.32 -2.43 -7.03
C THR A 50 -15.24 -3.07 -8.42
N GLY A 51 -14.39 -4.11 -8.60
CA GLY A 51 -14.26 -4.84 -9.88
C GLY A 51 -12.87 -5.41 -10.19
N ALA A 52 -12.73 -6.03 -11.37
CA ALA A 52 -11.50 -6.62 -11.91
C ALA A 52 -10.49 -5.53 -12.30
N GLY A 53 -9.81 -4.96 -11.30
CA GLY A 53 -8.95 -3.77 -11.42
C GLY A 53 -8.75 -3.04 -10.08
N ALA A 54 -9.49 -3.44 -9.04
CA ALA A 54 -9.48 -2.87 -7.71
C ALA A 54 -8.23 -3.22 -6.85
N CYS A 55 -7.09 -3.55 -7.46
CA CYS A 55 -5.84 -3.65 -6.70
C CYS A 55 -5.34 -2.24 -6.43
N GLU A 56 -5.29 -1.85 -5.16
CA GLU A 56 -4.75 -0.57 -4.73
C GLU A 56 -3.24 -0.71 -4.54
N LEU A 57 -2.46 0.21 -5.09
CA LEU A 57 -1.03 0.32 -4.84
C LEU A 57 -0.81 1.60 -4.04
N VAL A 58 -0.39 1.44 -2.78
CA VAL A 58 -0.25 2.53 -1.83
C VAL A 58 1.22 2.84 -1.61
N PHE A 59 1.65 4.07 -1.91
CA PHE A 59 2.93 4.59 -1.44
C PHE A 59 2.79 5.04 0.02
N VAL A 60 3.34 4.25 0.94
CA VAL A 60 3.16 4.41 2.39
C VAL A 60 4.15 5.43 2.92
N LYS A 61 3.64 6.49 3.56
CA LYS A 61 4.44 7.52 4.23
C LYS A 61 4.44 7.41 5.75
N THR A 62 3.38 6.86 6.34
CA THR A 62 3.31 6.64 7.79
C THR A 62 2.54 5.36 8.10
N LEU A 63 2.97 4.69 9.17
CA LEU A 63 2.33 3.51 9.75
C LEU A 63 2.19 3.72 11.26
N SER A 64 1.03 3.41 11.83
CA SER A 64 0.86 3.30 13.27
C SER A 64 0.08 2.04 13.62
N LEU A 65 0.57 1.32 14.64
CA LEU A 65 -0.06 0.12 15.18
C LEU A 65 -0.74 0.47 16.50
N SER A 66 -1.98 0.02 16.68
CA SER A 66 -2.66 0.03 17.97
C SER A 66 -3.03 -1.38 18.37
N ASN A 67 -2.86 -1.68 19.66
CA ASN A 67 -3.39 -2.87 20.29
C ASN A 67 -4.75 -2.50 20.88
N SER A 68 -5.75 -3.35 20.66
CA SER A 68 -7.06 -3.22 21.32
C SER A 68 -7.00 -3.81 22.72
#